data_AF-A0A9E3XXX6-F1
#
_entry.id   AF-A0A9E3XXX6-F1
#
_cell.length_a   1.000
_cell.length_b   1.000
_cell.length_c   1.000
_cell.angle_alpha   90.00
_cell.angle_beta   90.00
_cell.angle_gamma   90.00
#
_symmetry.space_group_name_H-M   'P 1'
#
loop_
_entity.id
_entity.type
_entity.pdbx_description
1 polymer ?
#
loop_
_entity_poly.entity_id
_entity_poly.type
_entity_poly.pdbx_seq_one_letter_code
_entity_poly.pdbx_strand_id
1 'polypeptide(L)'
;MPALFAAEGGYQVFELKGGEWAVLLLSAAAALLAIAVGFFLVKSVMAADEGSPKMKEIAKAIQVGALAYLKRQFKTIGVILVPLAVIVFLTSTAIQKPADANGVSETALSFAQSGLFRTIAFVLGCVASGLTGYIGMTLATRGNVRTAA
;
A
#
# COMPACT_ATOMS: atom_id res chain seq x y z
N MET A 1 30.88 -9.55 15.16
CA MET A 1 29.94 -10.69 15.15
C MET A 1 28.53 -10.13 15.13
N PRO A 2 27.65 -10.65 14.26
CA PRO A 2 27.11 -10.01 13.06
C PRO A 2 26.06 -8.92 13.35
N ALA A 3 26.32 -7.69 12.89
CA ALA A 3 25.34 -6.60 12.80
C ALA A 3 24.62 -6.58 11.45
N LEU A 4 24.35 -7.76 10.88
CA LEU A 4 23.89 -7.88 9.49
C LEU A 4 22.37 -8.04 9.33
N PHE A 5 21.58 -8.18 10.41
CA PHE A 5 20.15 -8.53 10.27
C PHE A 5 19.13 -7.95 11.28
N ALA A 6 19.46 -6.97 12.14
CA ALA A 6 18.46 -6.50 13.12
C ALA A 6 18.67 -5.08 13.70
N ALA A 7 18.76 -4.03 12.87
CA ALA A 7 18.64 -2.65 13.36
C ALA A 7 17.95 -1.70 12.36
N GLU A 8 16.92 -2.17 11.67
CA GLU A 8 16.05 -1.31 10.86
C GLU A 8 14.92 -0.77 11.78
N GLY A 9 15.16 0.37 12.45
CA GLY A 9 14.16 1.00 13.33
C GLY A 9 14.69 1.67 14.61
N GLY A 10 16.00 1.85 14.74
CA GLY A 10 16.58 2.63 15.83
C GLY A 10 16.27 4.13 15.74
N TYR A 11 16.56 4.87 16.81
CA TYR A 11 16.43 6.33 16.79
C TYR A 11 17.36 6.93 15.72
N GLN A 12 16.79 7.76 14.85
CA GLN A 12 17.51 8.51 13.83
C GLN A 12 17.10 9.98 13.91
N VAL A 13 18.07 10.87 13.77
CA VAL A 13 17.81 12.32 13.68
C VAL A 13 17.54 12.64 12.20
N PHE A 14 16.32 13.05 11.89
CA PHE A 14 15.91 13.40 10.54
C PHE A 14 16.10 14.90 10.28
N GLU A 15 17.34 15.31 10.07
CA GLU A 15 17.66 16.65 9.55
C GLU A 15 17.82 16.57 8.03
N LEU A 16 16.73 16.87 7.32
CA LEU A 16 16.71 16.87 5.87
C LEU A 16 17.53 18.05 5.32
N LYS A 17 18.60 17.75 4.59
CA LYS A 17 19.38 18.72 3.81
C LYS A 17 18.68 19.06 2.50
N GLY A 18 19.13 20.11 1.82
CA GLY A 18 18.51 20.60 0.58
C GLY A 18 18.33 19.54 -0.52
N GLY A 19 19.29 18.63 -0.69
CA GLY A 19 19.17 17.52 -1.65
C GLY A 19 18.12 16.47 -1.27
N GLU A 20 17.98 16.16 0.02
CA GLU A 20 17.01 15.17 0.51
C GLU A 20 15.58 15.72 0.42
N TRP A 21 15.39 17.02 0.70
CA TRP A 21 14.15 17.73 0.43
C TRP A 21 13.77 17.68 -1.05
N ALA A 22 14.74 17.89 -1.95
CA ALA A 22 14.48 17.82 -3.38
C ALA A 22 14.02 16.41 -3.79
N VAL A 23 14.68 15.35 -3.31
CA VAL A 23 14.26 13.96 -3.58
C VAL A 23 12.86 13.69 -3.05
N LEU A 24 12.56 14.08 -1.81
CA LEU A 24 11.24 13.89 -1.21
C LEU A 24 10.13 14.56 -2.03
N LEU A 25 10.34 15.82 -2.43
CA LEU A 25 9.39 16.57 -3.25
C LEU A 25 9.24 15.98 -4.65
N LEU A 26 10.33 15.53 -5.28
CA LEU A 26 10.28 14.88 -6.58
C LEU A 26 9.53 13.53 -6.52
N SER A 27 9.74 12.73 -5.47
CA SER A 27 8.99 11.49 -5.26
C SER A 27 7.49 11.76 -5.07
N ALA A 28 7.13 12.79 -4.30
CA ALA A 28 5.74 13.20 -4.13
C ALA A 28 5.12 13.69 -5.46
N ALA A 29 5.84 14.49 -6.23
CA ALA A 29 5.41 14.97 -7.54
C ALA A 29 5.22 13.81 -8.54
N ALA A 30 6.14 12.85 -8.57
CA ALA A 30 6.06 11.66 -9.41
C ALA A 30 4.83 10.80 -9.06
N ALA A 31 4.53 10.64 -7.76
CA ALA A 31 3.34 9.90 -7.32
C ALA A 31 2.04 10.59 -7.79
N LEU A 32 1.96 11.91 -7.69
CA LEU A 32 0.80 12.68 -8.19
C LEU A 32 0.67 12.58 -9.71
N LEU A 33 1.78 12.66 -10.44
CA LEU A 33 1.80 12.52 -11.89
C LEU A 33 1.34 11.12 -12.32
N ALA A 34 1.79 10.07 -11.62
CA ALA A 34 1.36 8.70 -11.89
C ALA A 34 -0.16 8.53 -11.71
N ILE A 35 -0.74 9.12 -10.66
CA ILE A 35 -2.20 9.11 -10.45
C ILE A 35 -2.92 9.87 -11.59
N ALA A 36 -2.40 11.04 -11.99
CA ALA A 36 -2.98 11.82 -13.08
C ALA A 36 -2.98 11.07 -14.41
N VAL A 37 -1.85 10.43 -14.75
CA VAL A 37 -1.74 9.58 -15.96
C VAL A 37 -2.66 8.37 -15.86
N GLY A 38 -2.71 7.70 -14.72
CA GLY A 38 -3.63 6.58 -14.49
C GLY A 38 -5.09 6.98 -14.71
N PHE A 39 -5.50 8.12 -14.17
CA PHE A 39 -6.85 8.66 -14.36
C PHE A 39 -7.14 9.01 -15.82
N PHE A 40 -6.18 9.64 -16.51
CA PHE A 40 -6.29 9.93 -17.94
C PHE A 40 -6.47 8.66 -18.77
N LEU A 41 -5.66 7.62 -18.53
CA LEU A 41 -5.75 6.34 -19.24
C LEU A 41 -7.08 5.64 -18.99
N VAL A 42 -7.54 5.60 -17.72
CA VAL A 42 -8.84 5.02 -17.37
C VAL A 42 -9.96 5.72 -18.12
N LYS A 43 -9.97 7.06 -18.14
CA LYS A 43 -10.97 7.84 -18.85
C LYS A 43 -10.96 7.55 -20.35
N SER A 44 -9.76 7.51 -20.95
CA SER A 44 -9.59 7.22 -22.37
C SER A 44 -10.07 5.82 -22.75
N VAL A 45 -9.77 4.81 -21.93
CA VAL A 45 -10.26 3.44 -22.14
C VAL A 45 -11.78 3.40 -21.96
N MET A 46 -12.32 3.96 -20.88
CA MET A 46 -13.77 3.87 -20.61
C MET A 46 -14.64 4.58 -21.66
N ALA A 47 -14.08 5.55 -22.39
CA ALA A 47 -14.75 6.26 -23.49
C ALA A 47 -14.88 5.42 -24.77
N ALA A 48 -14.11 4.33 -24.92
CA ALA A 48 -14.22 3.43 -26.06
C ALA A 48 -15.52 2.61 -26.01
N ASP A 49 -16.02 2.24 -27.20
CA ASP A 49 -17.25 1.46 -27.36
C ASP A 49 -17.09 0.03 -26.82
N GLU A 50 -18.17 -0.54 -26.30
CA GLU A 50 -18.19 -1.91 -25.72
C GLU A 50 -18.63 -2.98 -26.75
N GLY A 51 -18.76 -2.61 -28.02
CA GLY A 51 -19.06 -3.49 -29.14
C GLY A 51 -20.51 -3.94 -29.20
N SER A 52 -20.70 -5.15 -29.72
CA SER A 52 -22.04 -5.73 -29.96
C SER A 52 -22.78 -6.04 -28.64
N PRO A 53 -24.13 -6.16 -28.68
CA PRO A 53 -24.92 -6.57 -27.50
C PRO A 53 -24.44 -7.89 -26.89
N LYS A 54 -24.00 -8.84 -27.73
CA LYS A 54 -23.50 -10.13 -27.26
C LYS A 54 -22.17 -10.00 -26.50
N MET A 55 -21.30 -9.09 -26.93
CA MET A 55 -20.04 -8.80 -26.22
C MET A 55 -20.29 -8.18 -24.85
N LYS A 56 -21.24 -7.24 -24.74
CA LYS A 56 -21.66 -6.63 -23.47
C LYS A 56 -22.21 -7.66 -22.48
N GLU A 57 -23.01 -8.61 -22.96
CA GLU A 57 -23.56 -9.71 -22.16
C GLU A 57 -22.44 -10.58 -21.56
N ILE A 58 -21.48 -11.01 -22.40
CA ILE A 58 -20.33 -11.82 -21.96
C ILE A 58 -19.47 -11.04 -20.97
N ALA A 59 -19.18 -9.77 -21.26
CA ALA A 59 -18.39 -8.91 -20.37
C ALA A 59 -19.03 -8.77 -18.99
N LYS A 60 -20.36 -8.65 -18.93
CA LYS A 60 -21.10 -8.59 -17.66
C LYS A 60 -20.98 -9.88 -16.86
N ALA A 61 -21.08 -11.04 -17.51
CA ALA A 61 -20.88 -12.33 -16.86
C ALA A 61 -19.46 -12.45 -16.25
N ILE A 62 -18.43 -12.00 -16.99
CA ILE A 62 -17.04 -11.95 -16.51
C ILE A 62 -16.91 -11.03 -15.29
N GLN A 63 -17.50 -9.82 -15.33
CA GLN A 63 -17.47 -8.87 -14.22
C GLN A 63 -18.11 -9.45 -12.95
N VAL A 64 -19.24 -10.15 -13.08
CA VAL A 64 -19.90 -10.81 -11.94
C VAL A 64 -19.00 -11.89 -11.33
N GLY A 65 -18.41 -12.75 -12.16
CA GLY A 65 -17.48 -13.79 -11.71
C GLY A 65 -16.24 -13.23 -11.02
N ALA A 66 -15.63 -12.21 -11.60
CA ALA A 66 -14.46 -11.53 -11.05
C ALA A 66 -14.75 -10.88 -9.69
N LEU A 67 -15.90 -10.20 -9.54
CA LEU A 67 -16.31 -9.63 -8.26
C LEU A 67 -16.60 -10.70 -7.21
N ALA A 68 -17.20 -11.84 -7.59
CA ALA A 68 -17.41 -12.96 -6.67
C ALA A 68 -16.08 -13.54 -6.19
N TYR A 69 -15.11 -13.71 -7.09
CA TYR A 69 -13.76 -14.14 -6.77
C TYR A 69 -13.06 -13.18 -5.80
N LEU A 70 -13.05 -11.87 -6.11
CA LEU A 70 -12.44 -10.85 -5.25
C LEU A 70 -13.02 -10.86 -3.84
N LYS A 71 -14.35 -10.89 -3.72
CA LYS A 71 -15.02 -10.93 -2.42
C LYS A 71 -14.58 -12.13 -1.60
N ARG A 72 -14.44 -13.30 -2.24
CA ARG A 72 -13.96 -14.52 -1.57
C ARG A 72 -12.50 -14.40 -1.17
N GLN A 73 -11.64 -13.91 -2.07
CA GLN A 73 -10.20 -13.75 -1.85
C GLN A 73 -9.92 -12.75 -0.72
N PHE A 74 -10.53 -11.57 -0.77
CA PHE A 74 -10.33 -10.51 0.23
C PHE A 74 -10.85 -10.92 1.61
N LYS A 75 -11.94 -11.69 1.66
CA LYS A 75 -12.42 -12.27 2.92
C LYS A 75 -11.35 -13.18 3.55
N THR A 76 -10.72 -14.05 2.76
CA THR A 76 -9.63 -14.92 3.24
C THR A 76 -8.40 -14.11 3.64
N ILE A 77 -7.99 -13.13 2.83
CA ILE A 77 -6.85 -12.26 3.14
C ILE A 77 -7.10 -11.51 4.45
N GLY A 78 -8.30 -10.96 4.66
CA GLY A 78 -8.66 -10.26 5.90
C GLY A 78 -8.49 -11.14 7.14
N VAL A 79 -8.86 -12.43 7.06
CA VAL A 79 -8.65 -13.39 8.15
C VAL A 79 -7.17 -13.62 8.44
N ILE A 80 -6.30 -13.60 7.42
CA ILE A 80 -4.84 -13.74 7.58
C ILE A 80 -4.19 -12.45 8.10
N LEU A 81 -4.70 -11.28 7.71
CA LEU A 81 -4.13 -9.99 8.10
C LEU A 81 -4.26 -9.70 9.59
N VAL A 82 -5.33 -10.14 10.24
CA VAL A 82 -5.56 -9.92 11.68
C VAL A 82 -4.44 -10.53 12.55
N PRO A 83 -4.13 -11.85 12.46
CA PRO A 83 -3.04 -12.42 13.24
C PRO A 83 -1.67 -11.84 12.85
N LEU A 84 -1.46 -11.49 11.57
CA LEU A 84 -0.23 -10.81 11.16
C LEU A 84 -0.10 -9.42 11.81
N ALA A 85 -1.16 -8.62 11.90
CA ALA A 85 -1.13 -7.33 12.57
C ALA A 85 -0.78 -7.48 14.06
N VAL A 86 -1.29 -8.52 14.73
CA VAL A 86 -0.91 -8.86 16.10
C VAL A 86 0.57 -9.22 16.20
N ILE A 87 1.09 -10.05 15.28
CA ILE A 87 2.52 -10.39 15.24
C ILE A 87 3.37 -9.15 15.01
N VAL A 88 2.98 -8.26 14.10
CA VAL A 88 3.68 -6.99 13.83
C VAL A 88 3.75 -6.11 15.09
N PHE A 89 2.66 -6.04 15.87
CA PHE A 89 2.63 -5.31 17.13
C PHE A 89 3.52 -5.97 18.19
N LEU A 90 3.38 -7.28 18.40
CA LEU A 90 4.09 -8.01 19.47
C LEU A 90 5.60 -8.12 19.21
N THR A 91 6.01 -8.17 17.94
CA THR A 91 7.43 -8.17 17.54
C THR A 91 8.05 -6.77 17.52
N SER A 92 7.32 -5.76 17.97
CA SER A 92 7.87 -4.41 18.10
C SER A 92 8.86 -4.31 19.25
N THR A 93 9.82 -3.39 19.15
CA THR A 93 10.78 -3.09 20.21
C THR A 93 10.66 -1.62 20.61
N ALA A 94 10.97 -1.31 21.87
CA ALA A 94 11.05 0.07 22.34
C ALA A 94 12.24 0.76 21.66
N ILE A 95 12.04 1.99 21.18
CA ILE A 95 13.08 2.76 20.48
C ILE A 95 13.76 3.65 21.50
N GLN A 96 15.04 3.41 21.74
CA GLN A 96 15.87 4.20 22.66
C GLN A 96 16.69 5.23 21.88
N LYS A 97 16.78 6.44 22.44
CA LYS A 97 17.69 7.49 21.98
C LYS A 97 19.12 7.11 22.42
N PRO A 98 20.15 7.26 21.57
CA PRO A 98 21.53 7.06 21.98
C PRO A 98 21.89 8.00 23.15
N ALA A 99 22.74 7.52 24.07
CA ALA A 99 23.08 8.24 25.29
C ALA A 99 23.61 9.65 25.01
N ASP A 100 23.03 10.66 25.66
CA ASP A 100 23.52 12.04 25.59
C ASP A 100 24.88 12.15 26.32
N ALA A 101 25.58 13.29 26.20
CA ALA A 101 26.95 13.51 26.73
C ALA A 101 27.16 13.20 28.24
N ASN A 102 26.07 13.04 29.00
CA ASN A 102 26.05 12.66 30.42
C ASN A 102 25.81 11.14 30.65
N GLY A 103 25.83 10.31 29.61
CA GLY A 103 25.68 8.85 29.70
C GLY A 103 24.25 8.35 29.94
N VAL A 104 23.23 9.20 29.78
CA VAL A 104 21.82 8.85 30.01
C VAL A 104 21.14 8.54 28.68
N SER A 105 20.63 7.33 28.53
CA SER A 105 19.82 6.91 27.37
C SER A 105 18.33 7.16 27.65
N GLU A 106 17.71 8.07 26.90
CA GLU A 106 16.28 8.36 27.02
C GLU A 106 15.44 7.45 26.12
N THR A 107 14.22 7.12 26.55
CA THR A 107 13.28 6.34 25.73
C THR A 107 12.57 7.28 24.75
N ALA A 108 12.85 7.15 23.45
CA ALA A 108 12.24 7.98 22.42
C ALA A 108 10.79 7.55 22.14
N LEU A 109 10.56 6.25 21.97
CA LEU A 109 9.22 5.66 21.84
C LEU A 109 9.13 4.41 22.70
N SER A 110 8.10 4.35 23.54
CA SER A 110 7.80 3.14 24.31
C SER A 110 7.42 1.98 23.39
N PHE A 111 7.53 0.74 23.89
CA PHE A 111 7.12 -0.48 23.17
C PHE A 111 5.70 -0.35 22.58
N ALA A 112 4.76 0.18 23.36
CA ALA A 112 3.37 0.35 22.94
C ALA A 112 3.22 1.38 21.80
N GLN A 113 3.92 2.52 21.87
CA GLN A 113 3.86 3.55 20.83
C GLN A 113 4.51 3.06 19.53
N SER A 114 5.71 2.48 19.62
CA SER A 114 6.44 1.89 18.51
C SER A 114 5.60 0.79 17.82
N GLY A 115 5.04 -0.14 18.61
CA GLY A 115 4.16 -1.19 18.10
C GLY A 115 2.92 -0.64 17.43
N LEU A 116 2.31 0.40 17.99
CA LEU A 116 1.11 1.03 17.42
C LEU A 116 1.40 1.66 16.06
N PHE A 117 2.42 2.51 15.94
CA PHE A 117 2.77 3.16 14.67
C PHE A 117 3.14 2.14 13.59
N ARG A 118 3.92 1.11 13.93
CA ARG A 118 4.28 0.03 13.01
C ARG A 118 3.05 -0.73 12.51
N THR A 119 2.10 -1.02 13.42
CA THR A 119 0.87 -1.73 13.08
C THR A 119 -0.06 -0.87 12.22
N ILE A 120 -0.17 0.43 12.51
CA ILE A 120 -0.94 1.37 11.69
C ILE A 120 -0.36 1.45 10.28
N ALA A 121 0.96 1.60 10.15
CA ALA A 121 1.62 1.64 8.84
C ALA A 121 1.40 0.34 8.05
N PHE A 122 1.49 -0.82 8.71
CA PHE A 122 1.16 -2.12 8.12
C PHE A 122 -0.28 -2.17 7.60
N VAL A 123 -1.27 -1.81 8.44
CA VAL A 123 -2.69 -1.84 8.07
C VAL A 123 -2.98 -0.87 6.92
N LEU A 124 -2.42 0.35 6.95
CA LEU A 124 -2.55 1.31 5.85
C LEU A 124 -1.99 0.76 4.54
N GLY A 125 -0.83 0.10 4.59
CA GLY A 125 -0.24 -0.59 3.43
C GLY A 125 -1.12 -1.72 2.90
N CYS A 126 -1.69 -2.54 3.79
CA CYS A 126 -2.62 -3.61 3.41
C CYS A 126 -3.89 -3.06 2.73
N VAL A 127 -4.46 -1.98 3.26
CA VAL A 127 -5.64 -1.33 2.67
C VAL A 127 -5.30 -0.74 1.30
N ALA A 128 -4.19 -0.01 1.17
CA ALA A 128 -3.75 0.55 -0.11
C ALA A 128 -3.48 -0.53 -1.17
N SER A 129 -2.87 -1.65 -0.77
CA SER A 129 -2.65 -2.81 -1.65
C SER A 129 -3.98 -3.43 -2.08
N GLY A 130 -4.91 -3.64 -1.14
CA GLY A 130 -6.24 -4.17 -1.43
C GLY A 130 -7.03 -3.27 -2.40
N LEU A 131 -6.99 -1.95 -2.19
CA LEU A 131 -7.63 -0.99 -3.09
C LEU A 131 -7.05 -1.08 -4.51
N THR A 132 -5.73 -1.15 -4.63
CA THR A 132 -5.05 -1.32 -5.93
C THR A 132 -5.53 -2.58 -6.66
N GLY A 133 -5.61 -3.71 -5.96
CA GLY A 133 -6.10 -4.97 -6.55
C GLY A 133 -7.57 -4.90 -7.00
N TYR A 134 -8.43 -4.29 -6.18
CA TYR A 134 -9.85 -4.14 -6.51
C TYR A 134 -10.09 -3.21 -7.71
N ILE A 135 -9.42 -2.06 -7.73
CA ILE A 135 -9.48 -1.10 -8.83
C ILE A 135 -8.94 -1.74 -10.11
N GLY A 136 -7.76 -2.37 -10.05
CA GLY A 136 -7.12 -2.99 -11.20
C GLY A 136 -8.01 -4.05 -11.88
N MET A 137 -8.60 -4.96 -11.11
CA MET A 137 -9.48 -5.98 -11.68
C MET A 137 -10.78 -5.39 -12.25
N THR A 138 -11.36 -4.39 -11.59
CA THR A 138 -12.56 -3.72 -12.09
C THR A 138 -12.30 -3.02 -13.43
N LEU A 139 -11.14 -2.38 -13.57
CA LEU A 139 -10.73 -1.74 -14.81
C LEU A 139 -10.41 -2.76 -15.91
N ALA A 140 -9.70 -3.84 -15.59
CA ALA A 140 -9.37 -4.88 -16.56
C ALA A 140 -10.62 -5.57 -17.14
N THR A 141 -11.59 -5.91 -16.28
CA THR A 141 -12.85 -6.56 -16.69
C THR A 141 -13.83 -5.63 -17.41
N ARG A 142 -13.60 -4.32 -17.37
CA ARG A 142 -14.32 -3.32 -18.17
C ARG A 142 -13.58 -2.95 -19.45
N GLY A 143 -12.25 -3.00 -19.43
CA GLY A 143 -11.40 -2.71 -20.58
C GLY A 143 -11.39 -3.85 -21.61
N ASN A 144 -11.47 -5.10 -21.18
CA ASN A 144 -11.37 -6.27 -22.06
C ASN A 144 -12.35 -6.24 -23.26
N VAL A 145 -13.61 -5.87 -23.02
CA VAL A 145 -14.64 -5.83 -24.06
C VAL A 145 -14.38 -4.70 -25.06
N ARG A 146 -13.81 -3.60 -24.60
CA ARG A 146 -13.47 -2.43 -25.40
C ARG A 146 -12.24 -2.63 -26.27
N THR A 147 -11.33 -3.52 -25.84
CA THR A 147 -10.19 -3.94 -26.67
C THR A 147 -10.61 -4.93 -27.76
N ALA A 148 -11.66 -5.71 -27.50
CA ALA A 148 -12.17 -6.68 -28.46
C ALA A 148 -13.17 -6.09 -29.46
N ALA A 149 -13.77 -4.93 -29.15
CA ALA A 149 -14.74 -4.22 -29.99
C ALA A 149 -14.05 -3.51 -31.16
#